data_AF-A0A1Z4GPP4-F1
#
_entry.id   AF-A0A1Z4GPP4-F1
#
_cell.length_a   1.000
_cell.length_b   1.000
_cell.length_c   1.000
_cell.angle_alpha   90.00
_cell.angle_beta   90.00
_cell.angle_gamma   90.00
#
_symmetry.space_group_name_H-M   'P 1'
#
loop_
_entity.id
_entity.type
_entity.pdbx_description
1 polymer ?
#
loop_
_entity_poly.entity_id
_entity_poly.type
_entity_poly.pdbx_seq_one_letter_code
_entity_poly.pdbx_strand_id
1 'polypeptide(L)'
;MSLLTDALDRIETWLVKNQPQFALSLAPGLTRQEIDAIVENFPYPLPEELYEFYGWHNGCQYGYIVPKFDNFFSLQEALKWYADFLSWGFDWNPHWLPILDFNGDDRYAVVTGEDSAPVWYIYPECGIEEIRWDSLTDLMLATAECYETGAYYLDDEGDVEAGEQKVAEIHRKYNYRGREKSTTNESYNPELPTVASEVDLSHPNALEELIQALQAAPLSPDAGMLQAMAANTLDNLANSGLANQIGAEPLVIGLQNILYDNAGHALAAKKLGELGDIRAFEPLLQALSHPSSKVRTNAIESLVKLGDRRAVEPLIQCLQDADFFVRTKAAWALAEFGDTQAIEPLIEALSHENQSTACGAIASALGKFGDVRAIEPLIAVFRSNGSFLRDAFSFPHVQLAVVHALRFIDDSRTTDILVEFLKDKEGMLQAIKRDWLRSEQATHQVIETLLTRQYPDLIEILTQLLQDSESRIQTNTLSAIAKIANPLMVDLLIVTLASKNDWLRKSAMYYLGQRGETRAIQPLINILPDVNADLRLEAVHALAKMNGDQVVNALIEMLKDEDFRVRGEAALALGNLANLRAVEPLNKCLEDESSIVQKIVQQALNKFE
;
A
#
# COMPACT_ATOMS: atom_id res chain seq x y z
N MET A 1 -29.94 23.43 19.11
CA MET A 1 -28.93 23.37 18.05
C MET A 1 -27.60 23.36 18.74
N SER A 2 -26.80 22.32 18.57
CA SER A 2 -25.47 22.24 19.15
C SER A 2 -24.53 23.22 18.44
N LEU A 3 -23.35 23.47 19.03
CA LEU A 3 -22.31 24.29 18.39
C LEU A 3 -21.80 23.64 17.10
N LEU A 4 -21.76 22.31 17.05
CA LEU A 4 -21.38 21.54 15.87
C LEU A 4 -22.39 21.73 14.73
N THR A 5 -23.69 21.53 14.98
CA THR A 5 -24.71 21.75 13.94
C THR A 5 -24.73 23.19 13.44
N ASP A 6 -24.58 24.18 14.34
CA ASP A 6 -24.48 25.59 13.94
C ASP A 6 -23.29 25.85 13.01
N ALA A 7 -22.12 25.28 13.32
CA ALA A 7 -20.93 25.40 12.48
C ALA A 7 -21.13 24.75 11.10
N LEU A 8 -21.74 23.55 11.07
CA LEU A 8 -22.04 22.83 9.83
C LEU A 8 -23.03 23.58 8.95
N ASP A 9 -24.11 24.13 9.53
CA ASP A 9 -25.10 24.95 8.80
C ASP A 9 -24.46 26.22 8.21
N ARG A 10 -23.49 26.83 8.90
CA ARG A 10 -22.73 27.99 8.41
C ARG A 10 -21.84 27.62 7.23
N ILE A 11 -21.18 26.46 7.29
CA ILE A 11 -20.40 25.90 6.16
C ILE A 11 -21.32 25.63 4.97
N GLU A 12 -22.46 24.96 5.18
CA GLU A 12 -23.44 24.66 4.14
C GLU A 12 -23.97 25.93 3.48
N THR A 13 -24.30 26.94 4.29
CA THR A 13 -24.75 28.25 3.79
C THR A 13 -23.72 28.89 2.87
N TRP A 14 -22.44 28.78 3.21
CA TRP A 14 -21.36 29.26 2.35
C TRP A 14 -21.26 28.43 1.07
N LEU A 15 -21.37 27.10 1.14
CA LEU A 15 -21.34 26.19 -0.02
C LEU A 15 -22.52 26.47 -0.96
N VAL A 16 -23.74 26.58 -0.46
CA VAL A 16 -24.94 26.91 -1.27
C VAL A 16 -24.75 28.22 -2.04
N LYS A 17 -24.07 29.20 -1.42
CA LYS A 17 -23.85 30.51 -2.01
C LYS A 17 -22.71 30.53 -3.04
N ASN A 18 -21.59 29.87 -2.75
CA ASN A 18 -20.35 30.03 -3.52
C ASN A 18 -19.99 28.79 -4.36
N GLN A 19 -20.47 27.60 -3.99
CA GLN A 19 -20.19 26.30 -4.61
C GLN A 19 -21.45 25.39 -4.60
N PRO A 20 -22.56 25.81 -5.26
CA PRO A 20 -23.87 25.15 -5.12
C PRO A 20 -23.87 23.68 -5.59
N GLN A 21 -22.99 23.31 -6.50
CA GLN A 21 -22.83 21.92 -6.95
C GLN A 21 -22.33 20.98 -5.85
N PHE A 22 -21.53 21.48 -4.90
CA PHE A 22 -21.07 20.69 -3.76
C PHE A 22 -22.13 20.63 -2.66
N ALA A 23 -22.87 21.71 -2.43
CA ALA A 23 -24.02 21.66 -1.51
C ALA A 23 -25.07 20.63 -1.98
N LEU A 24 -25.30 20.53 -3.30
CA LEU A 24 -26.22 19.54 -3.88
C LEU A 24 -25.72 18.08 -3.81
N SER A 25 -24.43 17.85 -3.60
CA SER A 25 -23.85 16.52 -3.54
C SER A 25 -23.91 15.90 -2.14
N LEU A 26 -24.24 16.68 -1.11
CA LEU A 26 -24.41 16.22 0.26
C LEU A 26 -25.58 15.24 0.37
N ALA A 27 -25.31 14.04 0.86
CA ALA A 27 -26.33 13.03 1.06
C ALA A 27 -27.20 13.36 2.29
N PRO A 28 -28.50 13.04 2.30
CA PRO A 28 -29.35 13.26 3.46
C PRO A 28 -28.76 12.65 4.74
N GLY A 29 -28.88 13.36 5.86
CA GLY A 29 -28.46 12.87 7.17
C GLY A 29 -29.25 11.63 7.63
N LEU A 30 -28.64 10.86 8.53
CA LEU A 30 -29.19 9.63 9.09
C LEU A 30 -29.92 9.89 10.40
N THR A 31 -30.97 9.13 10.67
CA THR A 31 -31.56 9.05 12.00
C THR A 31 -30.65 8.24 12.93
N ARG A 32 -30.76 8.47 14.25
CA ARG A 32 -30.01 7.68 15.24
C ARG A 32 -30.22 6.17 15.08
N GLN A 33 -31.44 5.74 14.78
CA GLN A 33 -31.75 4.31 14.56
C GLN A 33 -31.03 3.74 13.34
N GLU A 34 -30.87 4.53 12.27
CA GLU A 34 -30.12 4.13 11.09
C GLU A 34 -28.62 4.07 11.38
N ILE A 35 -28.07 5.05 12.11
CA ILE A 35 -26.67 5.03 12.57
C ILE A 35 -26.42 3.78 13.40
N ASP A 36 -27.24 3.52 14.42
CA ASP A 36 -27.12 2.34 15.29
C ASP A 36 -27.16 1.02 14.52
N ALA A 37 -28.01 0.93 13.49
CA ALA A 37 -28.07 -0.25 12.63
C ALA A 37 -26.81 -0.42 11.76
N ILE A 38 -26.20 0.67 11.29
CA ILE A 38 -24.97 0.64 10.49
C ILE A 38 -23.77 0.24 11.35
N VAL A 39 -23.68 0.74 12.58
CA VAL A 39 -22.58 0.45 13.50
C VAL A 39 -22.82 -0.75 14.42
N GLU A 40 -23.83 -1.57 14.17
CA GLU A 40 -24.20 -2.72 15.02
C GLU A 40 -23.00 -3.65 15.34
N ASN A 41 -22.08 -3.81 14.37
CA ASN A 41 -20.89 -4.65 14.50
C ASN A 41 -19.59 -3.86 14.76
N PHE A 42 -19.68 -2.54 14.94
CA PHE A 42 -18.51 -1.71 15.22
C PHE A 42 -18.15 -1.82 16.72
N PRO A 43 -16.90 -2.15 17.07
CA PRO A 43 -16.54 -2.57 18.44
C PRO A 43 -16.48 -1.44 19.48
N TYR A 44 -16.60 -0.18 19.05
CA TYR A 44 -16.45 0.99 19.92
C TYR A 44 -17.68 1.89 19.87
N PRO A 45 -18.09 2.49 21.00
CA PRO A 45 -19.23 3.41 20.99
C PRO A 45 -18.87 4.69 20.25
N LEU A 46 -19.79 5.15 19.39
CA LEU A 46 -19.66 6.44 18.72
C LEU A 46 -19.88 7.60 19.72
N PRO A 47 -19.03 8.65 19.72
CA PRO A 47 -19.31 9.88 20.44
C PRO A 47 -20.55 10.60 19.90
N GLU A 48 -21.19 11.40 20.75
CA GLU A 48 -22.40 12.16 20.39
C GLU A 48 -22.15 13.12 19.20
N GLU A 49 -20.95 13.69 19.08
CA GLU A 49 -20.58 14.53 17.93
C GLU A 49 -20.66 13.79 16.59
N LEU A 50 -20.41 12.48 16.54
CA LEU A 50 -20.57 11.69 15.31
C LEU A 50 -22.04 11.40 14.99
N TYR A 51 -22.90 11.26 16.00
CA TYR A 51 -24.35 11.16 15.77
C TYR A 51 -24.92 12.46 15.21
N GLU A 52 -24.44 13.61 15.70
CA GLU A 52 -24.83 14.91 15.17
C GLU A 52 -24.28 15.15 13.76
N PHE A 53 -23.01 14.79 13.51
CA PHE A 53 -22.35 14.97 12.21
C PHE A 53 -23.01 14.14 11.11
N TYR A 54 -23.20 12.83 11.33
CA TYR A 54 -23.89 11.96 10.36
C TYR A 54 -25.41 12.18 10.32
N GLY A 55 -25.98 12.79 11.38
CA GLY A 55 -27.37 13.23 11.39
C GLY A 55 -27.63 14.51 10.58
N TRP A 56 -26.60 15.32 10.36
CA TRP A 56 -26.65 16.48 9.46
C TRP A 56 -26.59 16.03 7.99
N HIS A 57 -25.52 15.36 7.58
CA HIS A 57 -25.37 14.75 6.26
C HIS A 57 -24.55 13.45 6.34
N ASN A 58 -24.83 12.48 5.45
CA ASN A 58 -24.14 11.18 5.46
C ASN A 58 -23.21 11.01 4.25
N GLY A 59 -22.15 11.81 4.24
CA GLY A 59 -21.19 11.85 3.14
C GLY A 59 -21.61 12.78 2.00
N CYS A 60 -20.75 12.87 0.99
CA CYS A 60 -21.01 13.60 -0.25
C CYS A 60 -20.69 12.73 -1.47
N GLN A 61 -21.40 12.94 -2.59
CA GLN A 61 -21.08 12.24 -3.84
C GLN A 61 -19.82 12.79 -4.53
N TYR A 62 -19.61 14.11 -4.49
CA TYR A 62 -18.47 14.81 -5.09
C TYR A 62 -18.26 16.18 -4.40
N GLY A 63 -17.03 16.53 -4.01
CA GLY A 63 -16.67 17.87 -3.55
C GLY A 63 -16.26 18.00 -2.08
N TYR A 64 -15.81 19.20 -1.70
CA TYR A 64 -15.16 19.50 -0.43
C TYR A 64 -16.13 20.15 0.57
N ILE A 65 -16.16 19.68 1.83
CA ILE A 65 -16.85 20.37 2.95
C ILE A 65 -15.90 21.27 3.73
N VAL A 66 -14.62 20.91 3.72
CA VAL A 66 -13.52 21.67 4.30
C VAL A 66 -12.49 21.83 3.17
N PRO A 67 -11.96 23.02 2.88
CA PRO A 67 -11.00 23.16 1.79
C PRO A 67 -9.72 22.42 2.15
N LYS A 68 -9.12 21.81 1.13
CA LYS A 68 -8.12 20.74 1.20
C LYS A 68 -8.69 19.31 1.34
N PHE A 69 -9.91 19.08 1.82
CA PHE A 69 -10.40 17.72 2.08
C PHE A 69 -11.27 17.15 0.96
N ASP A 70 -10.69 16.29 0.13
CA ASP A 70 -11.27 15.73 -1.09
C ASP A 70 -12.59 14.98 -0.91
N ASN A 71 -12.84 14.41 0.28
CA ASN A 71 -14.04 13.62 0.49
C ASN A 71 -14.56 13.63 1.93
N PHE A 72 -15.89 13.72 2.05
CA PHE A 72 -16.65 13.39 3.26
C PHE A 72 -17.27 12.00 3.08
N PHE A 73 -16.77 11.03 3.84
CA PHE A 73 -17.23 9.64 3.74
C PHE A 73 -18.61 9.47 4.36
N SER A 74 -19.48 8.72 3.67
CA SER A 74 -20.65 8.12 4.32
C SER A 74 -20.20 7.20 5.45
N LEU A 75 -21.06 6.99 6.46
CA LEU A 75 -20.74 6.14 7.61
C LEU A 75 -20.36 4.71 7.17
N GLN A 76 -20.98 4.19 6.11
CA GLN A 76 -20.64 2.88 5.54
C GLN A 76 -19.24 2.86 4.91
N GLU A 77 -18.85 3.94 4.21
CA GLU A 77 -17.50 4.06 3.65
C GLU A 77 -16.45 4.23 4.74
N ALA A 78 -16.75 5.01 5.79
CA ALA A 78 -15.90 5.15 6.96
C ALA A 78 -15.63 3.80 7.64
N LEU A 79 -16.67 2.97 7.83
CA LEU A 79 -16.54 1.62 8.37
C LEU A 79 -15.80 0.65 7.44
N LYS A 80 -16.02 0.77 6.14
CA LYS A 80 -15.28 -0.01 5.14
C LYS A 80 -13.79 0.33 5.20
N TRP A 81 -13.46 1.61 5.21
CA TRP A 81 -12.08 2.06 5.32
C TRP A 81 -11.45 1.68 6.65
N TYR A 82 -12.20 1.77 7.76
CA TYR A 82 -11.77 1.26 9.04
C TYR A 82 -11.40 -0.23 8.98
N ALA A 83 -12.25 -1.07 8.36
CA ALA A 83 -11.97 -2.48 8.17
C ALA A 83 -10.74 -2.71 7.27
N ASP A 84 -10.62 -1.94 6.18
CA ASP A 84 -9.48 -2.00 5.27
C ASP A 84 -8.18 -1.59 6.01
N PHE A 85 -8.19 -0.54 6.82
CA PHE A 85 -7.02 -0.10 7.60
C PHE A 85 -6.57 -1.11 8.64
N LEU A 86 -7.53 -1.69 9.38
CA LEU A 86 -7.23 -2.81 10.27
C LEU A 86 -6.63 -4.00 9.50
N SER A 87 -7.03 -4.21 8.24
CA SER A 87 -6.51 -5.28 7.39
C SER A 87 -5.13 -4.97 6.77
N TRP A 88 -4.80 -3.68 6.61
CA TRP A 88 -3.54 -3.23 5.99
C TRP A 88 -2.34 -3.28 6.94
N GLY A 89 -2.58 -3.32 8.25
CA GLY A 89 -1.54 -3.57 9.26
C GLY A 89 -0.61 -2.39 9.51
N PHE A 90 -1.08 -1.17 9.26
CA PHE A 90 -0.45 0.05 9.80
C PHE A 90 -0.67 0.10 11.33
N ASP A 91 0.10 0.93 12.06
CA ASP A 91 -0.18 1.30 13.46
C ASP A 91 -1.48 2.14 13.51
N TRP A 92 -2.60 1.54 13.12
CA TRP A 92 -3.91 2.14 13.17
C TRP A 92 -4.47 1.94 14.57
N ASN A 93 -4.68 3.04 15.30
CA ASN A 93 -5.39 2.95 16.56
C ASN A 93 -6.81 2.44 16.29
N PRO A 94 -7.22 1.30 16.85
CA PRO A 94 -8.52 0.71 16.53
C PRO A 94 -9.69 1.59 16.98
N HIS A 95 -9.47 2.58 17.85
CA HIS A 95 -10.48 3.57 18.19
C HIS A 95 -10.71 4.61 17.08
N TRP A 96 -9.88 4.68 16.06
CA TRP A 96 -10.03 5.68 15.00
C TRP A 96 -11.03 5.26 13.94
N LEU A 97 -12.01 6.15 13.67
CA LEU A 97 -12.93 6.02 12.55
C LEU A 97 -12.61 7.12 11.51
N PRO A 98 -12.20 6.77 10.28
CA PRO A 98 -11.84 7.76 9.26
C PRO A 98 -13.10 8.40 8.68
N ILE A 99 -13.27 9.71 8.88
CA ILE A 99 -14.48 10.43 8.46
C ILE A 99 -14.25 11.41 7.30
N LEU A 100 -13.00 11.82 7.06
CA LEU A 100 -12.60 12.75 5.99
C LEU A 100 -11.29 12.31 5.31
N ASP A 101 -11.12 12.66 4.04
CA ASP A 101 -9.93 12.37 3.20
C ASP A 101 -9.28 13.65 2.65
N PHE A 102 -7.97 13.62 2.36
CA PHE A 102 -7.18 14.65 1.68
C PHE A 102 -6.32 13.99 0.56
N ASN A 103 -6.56 14.36 -0.71
CA ASN A 103 -5.80 13.91 -1.89
C ASN A 103 -5.65 12.38 -2.08
N GLY A 104 -6.50 11.56 -1.44
CA GLY A 104 -6.49 10.10 -1.57
C GLY A 104 -5.35 9.38 -0.83
N ASP A 105 -4.40 10.14 -0.29
CA ASP A 105 -3.21 9.64 0.39
C ASP A 105 -3.23 9.93 1.90
N ASP A 106 -3.87 11.00 2.39
CA ASP A 106 -3.89 11.38 3.82
C ASP A 106 -5.32 11.39 4.40
N ARG A 107 -5.50 11.01 5.68
CA ARG A 107 -6.86 10.88 6.25
C ARG A 107 -7.02 11.50 7.62
N TYR A 108 -8.25 11.90 7.92
CA TYR A 108 -8.62 12.36 9.26
C TYR A 108 -9.57 11.36 9.92
N ALA A 109 -9.25 11.00 11.15
CA ALA A 109 -10.05 10.07 11.94
C ALA A 109 -10.43 10.65 13.29
N VAL A 110 -11.61 10.25 13.76
CA VAL A 110 -12.12 10.60 15.09
C VAL A 110 -11.89 9.43 16.04
N VAL A 111 -11.46 9.71 17.27
CA VAL A 111 -11.39 8.68 18.33
C VAL A 111 -12.79 8.35 18.82
N THR A 112 -13.11 7.07 18.74
CA THR A 112 -14.34 6.45 19.24
C THR A 112 -14.11 5.91 20.65
N GLY A 113 -15.10 6.03 21.53
CA GLY A 113 -14.96 5.71 22.96
C GLY A 113 -14.50 6.87 23.86
N GLU A 114 -14.19 8.05 23.31
CA GLU A 114 -14.00 9.29 24.08
C GLU A 114 -15.18 10.24 23.82
N ASP A 115 -15.69 10.90 24.86
CA ASP A 115 -16.86 11.79 24.75
C ASP A 115 -16.61 13.02 23.87
N SER A 116 -15.36 13.50 23.80
CA SER A 116 -14.99 14.74 23.09
C SER A 116 -14.64 14.56 21.61
N ALA A 117 -14.65 13.32 21.07
CA ALA A 117 -14.39 13.03 19.66
C ALA A 117 -13.15 13.73 19.06
N PRO A 118 -11.94 13.61 19.65
CA PRO A 118 -10.76 14.29 19.13
C PRO A 118 -10.43 13.84 17.71
N VAL A 119 -10.02 14.79 16.87
CA VAL A 119 -9.74 14.57 15.45
C VAL A 119 -8.24 14.50 15.20
N TRP A 120 -7.82 13.37 14.64
CA TRP A 120 -6.45 13.04 14.27
C TRP A 120 -6.24 13.19 12.78
N TYR A 121 -5.05 13.63 12.40
CA TYR A 121 -4.57 13.57 11.03
C TYR A 121 -3.55 12.44 10.91
N ILE A 122 -3.75 11.59 9.92
CA ILE A 122 -3.10 10.29 9.78
C ILE A 122 -2.49 10.19 8.38
N TYR A 123 -1.22 9.82 8.34
CA TYR A 123 -0.49 9.48 7.13
C TYR A 123 -0.35 7.95 7.00
N PRO A 124 -1.16 7.28 6.16
CA PRO A 124 -1.17 5.83 5.99
C PRO A 124 0.20 5.27 5.60
N GLU A 125 0.96 5.96 4.73
CA GLU A 125 2.23 5.44 4.20
C GLU A 125 3.40 5.46 5.20
N CYS A 126 3.31 6.26 6.27
CA CYS A 126 4.42 6.50 7.18
C CYS A 126 4.07 6.50 8.67
N GLY A 127 2.81 6.23 9.05
CA GLY A 127 2.40 6.04 10.44
C GLY A 127 2.58 7.28 11.32
N ILE A 128 2.55 8.48 10.74
CA ILE A 128 2.67 9.73 11.48
C ILE A 128 1.29 10.12 12.02
N GLU A 129 1.20 10.29 13.33
CA GLU A 129 -0.01 10.65 14.07
C GLU A 129 0.14 12.06 14.67
N GLU A 130 -0.74 13.00 14.31
CA GLU A 130 -0.83 14.30 14.99
C GLU A 130 -2.28 14.60 15.39
N ILE A 131 -2.54 14.78 16.69
CA ILE A 131 -3.80 15.35 17.17
C ILE A 131 -3.90 16.74 16.55
N ARG A 132 -4.88 16.95 15.68
CA ARG A 132 -5.12 18.25 15.07
C ARG A 132 -6.19 19.03 15.81
N TRP A 133 -7.17 18.37 16.43
CA TRP A 133 -8.28 19.04 17.10
C TRP A 133 -8.75 18.28 18.35
N ASP A 134 -9.05 19.03 19.41
CA ASP A 134 -9.52 18.48 20.69
C ASP A 134 -10.97 17.95 20.59
N SER A 135 -11.74 18.42 19.60
CA SER A 135 -13.09 17.93 19.26
C SER A 135 -13.42 18.13 17.77
N LEU A 136 -14.44 17.42 17.27
CA LEU A 136 -14.99 17.65 15.93
C LEU A 136 -15.69 19.01 15.86
N THR A 137 -16.31 19.44 16.97
CA THR A 137 -16.88 20.78 17.12
C THR A 137 -15.86 21.88 16.85
N ASP A 138 -14.65 21.80 17.41
CA ASP A 138 -13.60 22.82 17.22
C ASP A 138 -13.11 22.90 15.77
N LEU A 139 -12.94 21.73 15.12
CA LEU A 139 -12.59 21.66 13.70
C LEU A 139 -13.65 22.36 12.83
N MET A 140 -14.93 22.08 13.08
CA MET A 140 -16.02 22.65 12.28
C MET A 140 -16.21 24.15 12.54
N LEU A 141 -16.08 24.61 13.79
CA LEU A 141 -16.14 26.03 14.12
C LEU A 141 -15.01 26.84 13.47
N ALA A 142 -13.77 26.30 13.50
CA ALA A 142 -12.63 26.92 12.84
C ALA A 142 -12.85 26.97 11.33
N THR A 143 -13.36 25.89 10.74
CA THR A 143 -13.66 25.81 9.31
C THR A 143 -14.72 26.83 8.90
N ALA A 144 -15.82 26.93 9.64
CA ALA A 144 -16.88 27.90 9.40
C ALA A 144 -16.35 29.35 9.45
N GLU A 145 -15.54 29.69 10.46
CA GLU A 145 -14.94 31.03 10.56
C GLU A 145 -13.95 31.32 9.43
N CYS A 146 -13.20 30.32 8.97
CA CYS A 146 -12.33 30.48 7.81
C CYS A 146 -13.12 30.85 6.54
N TYR A 147 -14.26 30.21 6.30
CA TYR A 147 -15.15 30.54 5.17
C TYR A 147 -15.78 31.94 5.30
N GLU A 148 -16.25 32.30 6.48
CA GLU A 148 -16.92 33.58 6.72
C GLU A 148 -15.98 34.78 6.66
N THR A 149 -14.75 34.60 7.12
CA THR A 149 -13.74 35.66 7.14
C THR A 149 -12.97 35.76 5.83
N GLY A 150 -13.19 34.86 4.87
CA GLY A 150 -12.42 34.78 3.63
C GLY A 150 -10.98 34.32 3.85
N ALA A 151 -10.70 33.59 4.93
CA ALA A 151 -9.46 32.84 5.05
C ALA A 151 -9.44 31.66 4.07
N TYR A 152 -10.63 31.10 3.78
CA TYR A 152 -10.90 30.26 2.63
C TYR A 152 -11.62 31.09 1.56
N TYR A 153 -11.09 31.09 0.34
CA TYR A 153 -11.59 31.89 -0.77
C TYR A 153 -11.52 31.12 -2.09
N LEU A 154 -12.26 31.57 -3.11
CA LEU A 154 -12.18 30.97 -4.45
C LEU A 154 -11.08 31.63 -5.25
N ASP A 155 -10.22 30.83 -5.89
CA ASP A 155 -9.25 31.31 -6.86
C ASP A 155 -9.90 31.58 -8.23
N ASP A 156 -9.08 31.93 -9.23
CA ASP A 156 -9.53 32.27 -10.58
C ASP A 156 -10.10 31.05 -11.35
N GLU A 157 -9.77 29.83 -10.92
CA GLU A 157 -10.27 28.58 -11.49
C GLU A 157 -11.56 28.10 -10.80
N GLY A 158 -11.92 28.73 -9.68
CA GLY A 158 -13.09 28.41 -8.89
C GLY A 158 -12.84 27.36 -7.83
N ASP A 159 -11.57 27.03 -7.55
CA ASP A 159 -11.15 26.13 -6.48
C ASP A 159 -10.99 26.88 -5.16
N VAL A 160 -11.22 26.19 -4.05
CA VAL A 160 -11.16 26.80 -2.73
C VAL A 160 -9.72 26.80 -2.20
N GLU A 161 -9.12 27.97 -2.14
CA GLU A 161 -7.77 28.22 -1.66
C GLU A 161 -7.73 28.72 -0.21
N ALA A 162 -6.56 28.58 0.43
CA ALA A 162 -6.36 28.90 1.85
C ALA A 162 -5.29 29.98 2.08
N GLY A 163 -5.70 31.11 2.66
CA GLY A 163 -4.78 32.15 3.12
C GLY A 163 -4.06 31.72 4.40
N GLU A 164 -2.87 31.14 4.26
CA GLU A 164 -2.13 30.45 5.32
C GLU A 164 -2.06 31.21 6.65
N GLN A 165 -1.75 32.52 6.62
CA GLN A 165 -1.62 33.34 7.82
C GLN A 165 -2.95 33.48 8.59
N LYS A 166 -4.05 33.71 7.86
CA LYS A 166 -5.38 33.92 8.45
C LYS A 166 -5.98 32.62 8.96
N VAL A 167 -5.76 31.52 8.23
CA VAL A 167 -6.13 30.17 8.66
C VAL A 167 -5.39 29.80 9.94
N ALA A 168 -4.07 30.06 10.02
CA ALA A 168 -3.28 29.79 11.22
C ALA A 168 -3.71 30.62 12.45
N GLU A 169 -4.19 31.85 12.25
CA GLU A 169 -4.76 32.68 13.33
C GLU A 169 -6.08 32.09 13.85
N ILE A 170 -6.97 31.69 12.94
CA ILE A 170 -8.26 31.09 13.30
C ILE A 170 -8.05 29.72 13.96
N HIS A 171 -7.18 28.87 13.44
CA HIS A 171 -6.89 27.56 14.05
C HIS A 171 -6.34 27.68 15.48
N ARG A 172 -5.51 28.70 15.75
CA ARG A 172 -5.00 29.00 17.11
C ARG A 172 -6.09 29.45 18.10
N LYS A 173 -7.21 29.98 17.60
CA LYS A 173 -8.35 30.39 18.43
C LYS A 173 -9.12 29.19 18.97
N TYR A 174 -9.23 28.12 18.18
CA TYR A 174 -10.08 26.95 18.47
C TYR A 174 -9.33 25.70 18.98
N ASN A 175 -8.02 25.60 18.79
CA ASN A 175 -7.23 24.42 19.23
C ASN A 175 -6.47 24.69 20.54
N TYR A 176 -6.85 24.04 21.66
CA TYR A 176 -6.35 24.34 23.01
C TYR A 176 -5.06 23.58 23.37
N ARG A 177 -4.86 22.32 22.96
CA ARG A 177 -3.60 21.57 23.22
C ARG A 177 -2.36 22.07 22.47
N GLY A 178 -2.52 22.99 21.51
CA GLY A 178 -1.42 23.81 21.00
C GLY A 178 -0.78 24.72 22.06
N ARG A 179 -1.42 24.93 23.21
CA ARG A 179 -0.93 25.81 24.29
C ARG A 179 0.04 25.14 25.27
N GLU A 180 -0.02 23.83 25.52
CA GLU A 180 0.85 23.19 26.53
C GLU A 180 2.24 22.79 26.00
N LYS A 181 2.45 22.77 24.68
CA LYS A 181 3.81 22.83 24.10
C LYS A 181 4.36 24.25 24.00
N SER A 182 3.62 25.24 24.52
CA SER A 182 3.88 26.68 24.41
C SER A 182 3.93 27.40 25.76
N THR A 183 4.26 26.71 26.86
CA THR A 183 4.42 27.36 28.17
C THR A 183 5.68 26.92 28.89
N THR A 184 6.82 27.41 28.42
CA THR A 184 7.75 28.13 29.31
C THR A 184 7.96 29.51 28.74
N ASN A 185 6.96 30.37 28.93
CA ASN A 185 7.19 31.80 28.98
C ASN A 185 6.32 32.32 30.13
N GLU A 186 6.80 32.13 31.36
CA GLU A 186 6.25 32.86 32.49
C GLU A 186 6.88 34.26 32.53
N SER A 187 5.99 35.23 32.33
CA SER A 187 6.09 36.64 32.70
C SER A 187 6.96 37.58 31.85
N TYR A 188 6.22 38.46 31.15
CA TYR A 188 6.50 39.91 30.98
C TYR A 188 7.56 40.34 29.95
N ASN A 189 7.12 41.03 28.88
CA ASN A 189 7.24 42.49 28.68
C ASN A 189 7.05 42.84 27.17
N PRO A 190 6.26 43.86 26.76
CA PRO A 190 5.97 44.16 25.35
C PRO A 190 7.10 44.83 24.56
N GLU A 191 8.35 44.82 25.03
CA GLU A 191 9.46 45.53 24.39
C GLU A 191 10.77 44.74 24.53
N LEU A 192 11.07 43.85 23.59
CA LEU A 192 12.41 43.33 23.29
C LEU A 192 12.59 43.32 21.75
N PRO A 193 13.81 43.57 21.23
CA PRO A 193 14.02 44.25 19.97
C PRO A 193 13.63 43.40 18.76
N THR A 194 12.86 44.01 17.88
CA THR A 194 12.65 43.62 16.49
C THR A 194 13.97 43.56 15.73
N VAL A 195 14.70 42.44 15.78
CA VAL A 195 15.84 42.23 14.88
C VAL A 195 15.35 41.87 13.46
N ALA A 196 14.18 41.25 13.35
CA ALA A 196 13.68 40.71 12.08
C ALA A 196 12.93 41.72 11.19
N SER A 197 12.50 42.87 11.69
CA SER A 197 11.81 43.88 10.87
C SER A 197 12.73 44.97 10.30
N GLU A 198 14.04 44.93 10.59
CA GLU A 198 15.00 45.94 10.14
C GLU A 198 15.98 45.45 9.07
N VAL A 199 16.07 44.15 8.78
CA VAL A 199 16.98 43.63 7.74
C VAL A 199 16.28 43.68 6.38
N ASP A 200 16.60 44.71 5.61
CA ASP A 200 16.19 44.83 4.21
C ASP A 200 16.88 43.77 3.34
N LEU A 201 16.15 42.70 3.03
CA LEU A 201 16.62 41.57 2.21
C LEU A 201 16.97 41.94 0.75
N SER A 202 16.76 43.20 0.34
CA SER A 202 17.16 43.72 -0.97
C SER A 202 18.62 44.23 -1.02
N HIS A 203 19.32 44.32 0.12
CA HIS A 203 20.70 44.80 0.20
C HIS A 203 21.76 43.67 0.10
N PRO A 204 22.91 43.89 -0.58
CA PRO A 204 23.90 42.83 -0.84
C PRO A 204 24.62 42.25 0.40
N ASN A 205 24.53 42.91 1.56
CA ASN A 205 25.15 42.46 2.82
C ASN A 205 24.14 41.99 3.88
N ALA A 206 22.85 41.94 3.55
CA ALA A 206 21.78 41.56 4.48
C ALA A 206 22.00 40.16 5.10
N LEU A 207 22.66 39.26 4.38
CA LEU A 207 22.98 37.91 4.84
C LEU A 207 24.16 37.87 5.82
N GLU A 208 25.20 38.70 5.63
CA GLU A 208 26.32 38.83 6.59
C GLU A 208 25.83 39.43 7.91
N GLU A 209 24.89 40.38 7.84
CA GLU A 209 24.24 40.97 9.01
C GLU A 209 23.33 39.96 9.72
N LEU A 210 22.59 39.13 8.98
CA LEU A 210 21.77 38.06 9.55
C LEU A 210 22.62 36.95 10.20
N ILE A 211 23.74 36.58 9.58
CA ILE A 211 24.71 35.63 10.13
C ILE A 211 25.41 36.19 11.37
N GLN A 212 25.84 37.46 11.36
CA GLN A 212 26.41 38.12 12.54
C GLN A 212 25.40 38.27 13.69
N ALA A 213 24.14 38.58 13.38
CA ALA A 213 23.07 38.66 14.37
C ALA A 213 22.78 37.29 15.02
N LEU A 214 22.82 36.21 14.23
CA LEU A 214 22.69 34.83 14.73
C LEU A 214 23.91 34.39 15.55
N GLN A 215 25.12 34.85 15.21
CA GLN A 215 26.35 34.58 15.97
C GLN A 215 26.46 35.40 17.26
N ALA A 216 25.82 36.58 17.33
CA ALA A 216 25.86 37.48 18.49
C ALA A 216 24.74 37.24 19.52
N ALA A 217 23.74 36.41 19.19
CA ALA A 217 22.63 36.09 20.08
C ALA A 217 23.10 35.21 21.26
N PRO A 218 22.74 35.52 22.52
CA PRO A 218 23.22 34.77 23.68
C PRO A 218 22.69 33.33 23.68
N LEU A 219 23.56 32.39 24.04
CA LEU A 219 23.28 30.95 24.23
C LEU A 219 22.45 30.71 25.50
N SER A 220 21.19 31.16 25.52
CA SER A 220 20.23 30.85 26.59
C SER A 220 19.10 29.94 26.11
N PRO A 221 18.47 29.13 26.99
CA PRO A 221 17.40 28.20 26.63
C PRO A 221 16.15 28.85 26.00
N ASP A 222 15.96 30.16 26.21
CA ASP A 222 14.84 30.93 25.66
C ASP A 222 15.03 31.30 24.16
N ALA A 223 16.19 30.98 23.57
CA ALA A 223 16.55 31.28 22.18
C ALA A 223 15.92 30.34 21.13
N GLY A 224 15.23 29.28 21.55
CA GLY A 224 14.66 28.26 20.65
C GLY A 224 13.65 28.81 19.63
N MET A 225 12.91 29.86 19.98
CA MET A 225 11.94 30.51 19.07
C MET A 225 12.64 31.37 18.00
N LEU A 226 13.68 32.11 18.38
CA LEU A 226 14.50 32.91 17.46
C LEU A 226 15.27 32.02 16.46
N GLN A 227 15.73 30.85 16.91
CA GLN A 227 16.41 29.86 16.06
C GLN A 227 15.44 29.12 15.12
N ALA A 228 14.23 28.79 15.56
CA ALA A 228 13.19 28.23 14.70
C ALA A 228 12.70 29.24 13.64
N MET A 229 12.57 30.51 14.02
CA MET A 229 12.30 31.60 13.08
C MET A 229 13.46 31.78 12.08
N ALA A 230 14.71 31.66 12.52
CA ALA A 230 15.87 31.69 11.63
C ALA A 230 15.89 30.52 10.64
N ALA A 231 15.57 29.30 11.09
CA ALA A 231 15.45 28.11 10.23
C ALA A 231 14.33 28.26 9.19
N ASN A 232 13.16 28.77 9.58
CA ASN A 232 12.07 29.08 8.64
C ASN A 232 12.42 30.24 7.69
N THR A 233 13.16 31.24 8.16
CA THR A 233 13.62 32.35 7.30
C THR A 233 14.62 31.85 6.25
N LEU A 234 15.51 30.93 6.62
CA LEU A 234 16.42 30.24 5.71
C LEU A 234 15.67 29.32 4.72
N ASP A 235 14.57 28.69 5.13
CA ASP A 235 13.67 27.90 4.27
C ASP A 235 12.98 28.77 3.21
N ASN A 236 12.46 29.94 3.61
CA ASN A 236 11.90 30.93 2.69
C ASN A 236 12.96 31.47 1.70
N LEU A 237 14.21 31.62 2.14
CA LEU A 237 15.33 32.02 1.27
C LEU A 237 15.79 30.91 0.32
N ALA A 238 15.76 29.65 0.77
CA ALA A 238 16.07 28.49 -0.06
C ALA A 238 15.03 28.29 -1.19
N ASN A 239 13.75 28.49 -0.88
CA ASN A 239 12.62 28.25 -1.78
C ASN A 239 12.29 29.44 -2.72
N SER A 240 12.85 30.62 -2.48
CA SER A 240 12.57 31.85 -3.26
C SER A 240 13.47 32.05 -4.49
N GLY A 241 14.25 31.04 -4.90
CA GLY A 241 15.16 31.13 -6.06
C GLY A 241 16.42 31.98 -5.82
N LEU A 242 16.50 32.70 -4.69
CA LEU A 242 17.69 33.40 -4.19
C LEU A 242 18.82 32.43 -3.78
N ALA A 243 18.50 31.17 -3.49
CA ALA A 243 19.50 30.11 -3.24
C ALA A 243 20.54 29.98 -4.38
N ASN A 244 20.10 30.17 -5.62
CA ASN A 244 20.95 30.15 -6.81
C ASN A 244 21.83 31.40 -6.95
N GLN A 245 21.47 32.52 -6.30
CA GLN A 245 22.25 33.76 -6.30
C GLN A 245 23.26 33.84 -5.14
N ILE A 246 22.94 33.22 -4.01
CA ILE A 246 23.73 33.28 -2.75
C ILE A 246 24.73 32.12 -2.64
N GLY A 247 24.45 30.99 -3.29
CA GLY A 247 25.24 29.76 -3.16
C GLY A 247 24.90 28.98 -1.89
N ALA A 248 25.09 27.65 -1.90
CA ALA A 248 24.68 26.77 -0.81
C ALA A 248 25.55 26.88 0.47
N GLU A 249 26.70 27.57 0.40
CA GLU A 249 27.68 27.65 1.50
C GLU A 249 27.19 28.39 2.75
N PRO A 250 26.63 29.61 2.63
CA PRO A 250 26.20 30.37 3.81
C PRO A 250 24.96 29.74 4.46
N LEU A 251 24.11 29.08 3.67
CA LEU A 251 22.91 28.36 4.15
C LEU A 251 23.30 27.13 4.99
N VAL A 252 24.28 26.36 4.52
CA VAL A 252 24.82 25.23 5.28
C VAL A 252 25.46 25.70 6.59
N ILE A 253 26.24 26.78 6.58
CA ILE A 253 26.86 27.34 7.81
C ILE A 253 25.80 27.86 8.80
N GLY A 254 24.74 28.51 8.32
CA GLY A 254 23.63 28.97 9.15
C GLY A 254 22.88 27.82 9.84
N LEU A 255 22.55 26.78 9.07
CA LEU A 255 21.87 25.58 9.60
C LEU A 255 22.78 24.74 10.51
N GLN A 256 24.10 24.73 10.27
CA GLN A 256 25.10 24.11 11.14
C GLN A 256 25.13 24.75 12.54
N ASN A 257 25.06 26.08 12.62
CA ASN A 257 25.08 26.76 13.92
C ASN A 257 23.79 26.55 14.73
N ILE A 258 22.67 26.27 14.05
CA ILE A 258 21.39 25.94 14.68
C ILE A 258 21.41 24.54 15.30
N LEU A 259 22.31 23.63 14.89
CA LEU A 259 22.38 22.23 15.36
C LEU A 259 22.81 22.04 16.84
N TYR A 260 22.87 23.10 17.68
CA TYR A 260 23.33 23.02 19.08
C TYR A 260 22.29 23.25 20.24
N ASP A 261 20.98 23.54 20.06
CA ASP A 261 19.93 23.50 21.15
C ASP A 261 18.44 23.09 20.85
N ASN A 262 18.08 21.85 21.23
CA ASN A 262 16.79 21.17 21.49
C ASN A 262 15.52 21.22 20.59
N ALA A 263 15.08 22.30 19.93
CA ALA A 263 13.77 22.30 19.22
C ALA A 263 13.83 22.62 17.71
N GLY A 264 14.78 23.45 17.27
CA GLY A 264 15.02 23.76 15.85
C GLY A 264 15.75 22.65 15.07
N HIS A 265 16.21 21.62 15.77
CA HIS A 265 17.23 20.64 15.34
C HIS A 265 16.74 19.63 14.33
N ALA A 266 15.54 19.11 14.55
CA ALA A 266 14.97 18.11 13.66
C ALA A 266 14.66 18.73 12.29
N LEU A 267 14.16 19.98 12.30
CA LEU A 267 13.93 20.74 11.08
C LEU A 267 15.25 21.11 10.41
N ALA A 268 16.24 21.61 11.15
CA ALA A 268 17.56 21.93 10.60
C ALA A 268 18.24 20.71 9.96
N ALA A 269 18.21 19.54 10.60
CA ALA A 269 18.74 18.29 10.05
C ALA A 269 17.98 17.85 8.77
N LYS A 270 16.65 17.97 8.76
CA LYS A 270 15.82 17.68 7.57
C LYS A 270 16.18 18.63 6.41
N LYS A 271 16.29 19.93 6.70
CA LYS A 271 16.59 20.98 5.71
C LYS A 271 17.99 20.87 5.13
N LEU A 272 18.98 20.51 5.95
CA LEU A 272 20.33 20.21 5.49
C LEU A 272 20.35 19.06 4.45
N GLY A 273 19.49 18.06 4.59
CA GLY A 273 19.32 16.99 3.59
C GLY A 273 18.58 17.46 2.33
N GLU A 274 17.54 18.28 2.48
CA GLU A 274 16.77 18.85 1.35
C GLU A 274 17.64 19.77 0.46
N LEU A 275 18.61 20.47 1.06
CA LEU A 275 19.58 21.29 0.31
C LEU A 275 20.49 20.45 -0.61
N GLY A 276 20.69 19.16 -0.30
CA GLY A 276 21.50 18.26 -1.12
C GLY A 276 23.00 18.59 -1.19
N ASP A 277 23.49 19.53 -0.38
CA ASP A 277 24.90 19.95 -0.39
C ASP A 277 25.77 19.01 0.47
N ILE A 278 26.84 18.48 -0.11
CA ILE A 278 27.75 17.54 0.56
C ILE A 278 28.42 18.11 1.81
N ARG A 279 28.50 19.43 1.98
CA ARG A 279 29.04 20.07 3.19
C ARG A 279 28.14 19.88 4.41
N ALA A 280 26.88 19.53 4.21
CA ALA A 280 25.97 19.14 5.27
C ALA A 280 26.31 17.76 5.87
N PHE A 281 27.16 16.98 5.21
CA PHE A 281 27.45 15.60 5.58
C PHE A 281 28.05 15.45 7.00
N GLU A 282 29.15 16.14 7.30
CA GLU A 282 29.79 16.05 8.63
C GLU A 282 28.88 16.54 9.79
N PRO A 283 28.13 17.65 9.64
CA PRO A 283 27.11 18.04 10.63
C PRO A 283 26.00 17.01 10.83
N LEU A 284 25.52 16.39 9.75
CA LEU A 284 24.50 15.35 9.83
C LEU A 284 25.05 14.08 10.50
N LEU A 285 26.32 13.73 10.28
CA LEU A 285 26.99 12.67 11.03
C LEU A 285 27.04 12.97 12.54
N GLN A 286 27.35 14.20 12.93
CA GLN A 286 27.32 14.59 14.35
C GLN A 286 25.91 14.51 14.93
N ALA A 287 24.89 14.86 14.14
CA ALA A 287 23.48 14.79 14.56
C ALA A 287 22.98 13.36 14.83
N LEU A 288 23.66 12.32 14.34
CA LEU A 288 23.38 10.92 14.70
C LEU A 288 23.63 10.61 16.18
N SER A 289 24.41 11.43 16.90
CA SER A 289 24.65 11.27 18.35
C SER A 289 23.79 12.20 19.21
N HIS A 290 22.80 12.87 18.61
CA HIS A 290 22.00 13.88 19.31
C HIS A 290 21.06 13.24 20.37
N PRO A 291 20.82 13.86 21.55
CA PRO A 291 19.95 13.30 22.59
C PRO A 291 18.52 12.99 22.14
N SER A 292 17.96 13.84 21.29
CA SER A 292 16.61 13.67 20.72
C SER A 292 16.60 12.65 19.57
N SER A 293 15.78 11.60 19.69
CA SER A 293 15.64 10.57 18.65
C SER A 293 15.12 11.12 17.33
N LYS A 294 14.26 12.15 17.36
CA LYS A 294 13.76 12.85 16.15
C LYS A 294 14.86 13.51 15.32
N VAL A 295 15.90 14.02 15.99
CA VAL A 295 17.04 14.64 15.31
C VAL A 295 17.90 13.54 14.68
N ARG A 296 18.10 12.43 15.39
CA ARG A 296 18.81 11.26 14.86
C ARG A 296 18.10 10.68 13.65
N THR A 297 16.79 10.49 13.68
CA THR A 297 16.02 9.96 12.54
C THR A 297 16.08 10.88 11.32
N ASN A 298 15.91 12.19 11.51
CA ASN A 298 15.99 13.14 10.40
C ASN A 298 17.41 13.24 9.82
N ALA A 299 18.43 13.10 10.66
CA ALA A 299 19.81 13.01 10.20
C ALA A 299 20.06 11.76 9.35
N ILE A 300 19.52 10.59 9.75
CA ILE A 300 19.59 9.35 8.96
C ILE A 300 18.95 9.56 7.58
N GLU A 301 17.72 10.10 7.53
CA GLU A 301 17.02 10.34 6.27
C GLU A 301 17.75 11.34 5.36
N SER A 302 18.31 12.39 5.95
CA SER A 302 19.09 13.39 5.21
C SER A 302 20.41 12.81 4.68
N LEU A 303 21.09 11.94 5.42
CA LEU A 303 22.32 11.27 4.97
C LEU A 303 22.06 10.32 3.80
N VAL A 304 20.92 9.62 3.81
CA VAL A 304 20.45 8.79 2.69
C VAL A 304 20.27 9.65 1.43
N LYS A 305 19.60 10.80 1.55
CA LYS A 305 19.41 11.74 0.42
C LYS A 305 20.72 12.25 -0.15
N LEU A 306 21.73 12.50 0.70
CA LEU A 306 23.07 12.89 0.25
C LEU A 306 23.81 11.74 -0.46
N GLY A 307 23.46 10.48 -0.18
CA GLY A 307 23.96 9.32 -0.91
C GLY A 307 25.46 9.02 -0.73
N ASP A 308 26.12 9.64 0.24
CA ASP A 308 27.54 9.41 0.51
C ASP A 308 27.76 8.15 1.37
N ARG A 309 28.48 7.18 0.81
CA ARG A 309 28.78 5.88 1.44
C ARG A 309 29.53 5.98 2.76
N ARG A 310 30.19 7.11 3.06
CA ARG A 310 30.81 7.35 4.36
C ARG A 310 29.80 7.27 5.52
N ALA A 311 28.49 7.38 5.25
CA ALA A 311 27.45 7.22 6.26
C ALA A 311 27.22 5.76 6.68
N VAL A 312 27.70 4.76 5.93
CA VAL A 312 27.41 3.34 6.20
C VAL A 312 27.89 2.89 7.58
N GLU A 313 29.14 3.19 7.96
CA GLU A 313 29.67 2.83 9.29
C GLU A 313 28.92 3.53 10.46
N PRO A 314 28.68 4.85 10.41
CA PRO A 314 27.82 5.53 11.39
C PRO A 314 26.40 4.97 11.48
N LEU A 315 25.78 4.62 10.35
CA LEU A 315 24.45 4.02 10.32
C LEU A 315 24.43 2.60 10.91
N ILE A 316 25.51 1.82 10.75
CA ILE A 316 25.69 0.54 11.43
C ILE A 316 25.66 0.74 12.96
N GLN A 317 26.27 1.80 13.48
CA GLN A 317 26.21 2.10 14.92
C GLN A 317 24.78 2.43 15.38
N CYS A 318 23.99 3.12 14.56
CA CYS A 318 22.60 3.44 14.84
C CYS A 318 21.67 2.21 14.92
N LEU A 319 22.09 1.03 14.43
CA LEU A 319 21.37 -0.23 14.67
C LEU A 319 21.33 -0.62 16.15
N GLN A 320 22.21 -0.06 16.98
CA GLN A 320 22.27 -0.28 18.43
C GLN A 320 21.70 0.90 19.24
N ASP A 321 20.97 1.82 18.58
CA ASP A 321 20.39 2.97 19.24
C ASP A 321 19.31 2.57 20.27
N ALA A 322 19.19 3.32 21.36
CA ALA A 322 18.19 3.05 22.40
C ALA A 322 16.74 3.18 21.88
N ASP A 323 16.51 4.05 20.90
CA ASP A 323 15.20 4.32 20.32
C ASP A 323 14.95 3.42 19.10
N PHE A 324 13.81 2.72 19.10
CA PHE A 324 13.50 1.74 18.06
C PHE A 324 13.23 2.35 16.69
N PHE A 325 12.77 3.62 16.62
CA PHE A 325 12.58 4.33 15.35
C PHE A 325 13.93 4.63 14.70
N VAL A 326 14.93 5.01 15.51
CA VAL A 326 16.30 5.23 15.02
C VAL A 326 16.88 3.95 14.46
N ARG A 327 16.73 2.81 15.16
CA ARG A 327 17.16 1.49 14.67
C ARG A 327 16.47 1.10 13.36
N THR A 328 15.17 1.34 13.26
CA THR A 328 14.35 1.06 12.07
C THR A 328 14.81 1.87 10.86
N LYS A 329 14.97 3.19 11.04
CA LYS A 329 15.44 4.09 9.98
C LYS A 329 16.87 3.75 9.55
N ALA A 330 17.74 3.37 10.48
CA ALA A 330 19.09 2.91 10.17
C ALA A 330 19.08 1.64 9.31
N ALA A 331 18.24 0.65 9.64
CA ALA A 331 18.12 -0.58 8.86
C ALA A 331 17.67 -0.32 7.41
N TRP A 332 16.68 0.56 7.22
CA TRP A 332 16.21 0.95 5.88
C TRP A 332 17.27 1.74 5.11
N ALA A 333 17.90 2.71 5.76
CA ALA A 333 18.98 3.50 5.17
C ALA A 333 20.11 2.59 4.66
N LEU A 334 20.57 1.63 5.46
CA LEU A 334 21.60 0.66 5.05
C LEU A 334 21.17 -0.17 3.84
N ALA A 335 19.91 -0.59 3.80
CA ALA A 335 19.35 -1.33 2.67
C ALA A 335 19.20 -0.47 1.39
N GLU A 336 19.05 0.85 1.53
CA GLU A 336 19.06 1.80 0.40
C GLU A 336 20.47 2.05 -0.13
N PHE A 337 21.47 2.19 0.75
CA PHE A 337 22.87 2.26 0.34
C PHE A 337 23.35 0.99 -0.37
N GLY A 338 22.77 -0.17 -0.01
CA GLY A 338 23.10 -1.46 -0.63
C GLY A 338 24.56 -1.88 -0.41
N ASP A 339 25.21 -1.37 0.64
CA ASP A 339 26.58 -1.74 0.98
C ASP A 339 26.61 -3.08 1.73
N THR A 340 27.28 -4.07 1.15
CA THR A 340 27.42 -5.41 1.72
C THR A 340 28.09 -5.44 3.10
N GLN A 341 28.80 -4.37 3.50
CA GLN A 341 29.35 -4.24 4.86
C GLN A 341 28.27 -4.21 5.94
N ALA A 342 27.04 -3.81 5.60
CA ALA A 342 25.91 -3.77 6.51
C ALA A 342 25.32 -5.15 6.85
N ILE A 343 25.64 -6.21 6.08
CA ILE A 343 24.99 -7.52 6.18
C ILE A 343 25.27 -8.19 7.54
N GLU A 344 26.55 -8.29 7.95
CA GLU A 344 26.91 -8.91 9.25
C GLU A 344 26.35 -8.12 10.44
N PRO A 345 26.46 -6.77 10.49
CA PRO A 345 25.82 -5.99 11.54
C PRO A 345 24.29 -6.11 11.58
N LEU A 346 23.62 -6.21 10.43
CA LEU A 346 22.18 -6.43 10.38
C LEU A 346 21.80 -7.83 10.90
N ILE A 347 22.62 -8.86 10.62
CA ILE A 347 22.44 -10.22 11.17
C ILE A 347 22.62 -10.24 12.70
N GLU A 348 23.63 -9.52 13.20
CA GLU A 348 23.87 -9.38 14.63
C GLU A 348 22.70 -8.63 15.31
N ALA A 349 22.28 -7.49 14.74
CA ALA A 349 21.14 -6.71 15.23
C ALA A 349 19.85 -7.54 15.24
N LEU A 350 19.59 -8.33 14.19
CA LEU A 350 18.44 -9.23 14.11
C LEU A 350 18.40 -10.20 15.30
N SER A 351 19.54 -10.73 15.72
CA SER A 351 19.66 -11.70 16.81
C SER A 351 19.38 -11.08 18.20
N HIS A 352 19.68 -9.80 18.37
CA HIS A 352 19.45 -9.05 19.61
C HIS A 352 18.05 -8.42 19.68
N GLU A 353 17.45 -8.13 18.53
CA GLU A 353 16.15 -7.45 18.38
C GLU A 353 14.98 -8.43 18.24
N ASN A 354 15.16 -9.74 18.48
CA ASN A 354 14.18 -10.81 18.27
C ASN A 354 12.76 -10.58 18.86
N GLN A 355 12.59 -9.61 19.76
CA GLN A 355 11.32 -9.25 20.43
C GLN A 355 10.90 -7.77 20.23
N SER A 356 11.59 -7.02 19.37
CA SER A 356 11.34 -5.58 19.17
C SER A 356 10.58 -5.29 17.86
N THR A 357 9.96 -4.11 17.81
CA THR A 357 9.30 -3.56 16.62
C THR A 357 10.27 -3.31 15.46
N ALA A 358 11.57 -3.10 15.71
CA ALA A 358 12.59 -2.89 14.67
C ALA A 358 12.97 -4.18 13.93
N CYS A 359 12.66 -5.36 14.49
CA CYS A 359 13.00 -6.66 13.92
C CYS A 359 12.45 -6.86 12.49
N GLY A 360 11.23 -6.39 12.22
CA GLY A 360 10.63 -6.49 10.89
C GLY A 360 11.36 -5.65 9.83
N ALA A 361 11.86 -4.48 10.23
CA ALA A 361 12.64 -3.61 9.36
C ALA A 361 14.03 -4.20 9.06
N ILE A 362 14.69 -4.76 10.07
CA ILE A 362 15.99 -5.45 9.93
C ILE A 362 15.85 -6.68 9.03
N ALA A 363 14.80 -7.49 9.23
CA ALA A 363 14.53 -8.64 8.38
C ALA A 363 14.31 -8.21 6.92
N SER A 364 13.49 -7.18 6.69
CA SER A 364 13.22 -6.64 5.35
C SER A 364 14.49 -6.09 4.67
N ALA A 365 15.34 -5.40 5.44
CA ALA A 365 16.63 -4.92 4.96
C ALA A 365 17.53 -6.07 4.49
N LEU A 366 17.68 -7.12 5.30
CA LEU A 366 18.43 -8.33 4.95
C LEU A 366 17.86 -9.03 3.71
N GLY A 367 16.53 -9.07 3.57
CA GLY A 367 15.86 -9.56 2.38
C GLY A 367 16.28 -8.81 1.12
N LYS A 368 16.32 -7.47 1.17
CA LYS A 368 16.74 -6.62 0.04
C LYS A 368 18.19 -6.88 -0.40
N PHE A 369 19.07 -7.27 0.52
CA PHE A 369 20.43 -7.70 0.18
C PHE A 369 20.48 -9.06 -0.52
N GLY A 370 19.51 -9.94 -0.29
CA GLY A 370 19.43 -11.26 -0.92
C GLY A 370 20.56 -12.22 -0.52
N ASP A 371 21.27 -11.94 0.57
CA ASP A 371 22.46 -12.69 0.98
C ASP A 371 22.09 -13.97 1.76
N VAL A 372 22.62 -15.11 1.31
CA VAL A 372 22.36 -16.44 1.89
C VAL A 372 22.78 -16.57 3.35
N ARG A 373 23.68 -15.71 3.85
CA ARG A 373 24.08 -15.70 5.26
C ARG A 373 22.94 -15.28 6.19
N ALA A 374 21.99 -14.49 5.70
CA ALA A 374 20.85 -14.04 6.47
C ALA A 374 19.80 -15.14 6.71
N ILE A 375 19.87 -16.27 5.98
CA ILE A 375 18.86 -17.34 6.04
C ILE A 375 18.73 -17.89 7.48
N GLU A 376 19.79 -18.49 8.04
CA GLU A 376 19.72 -19.13 9.39
C GLU A 376 19.29 -18.16 10.50
N PRO A 377 19.79 -16.91 10.56
CA PRO A 377 19.28 -15.89 11.47
C PRO A 377 17.78 -15.59 11.30
N LEU A 378 17.31 -15.42 10.06
CA LEU A 378 15.90 -15.21 9.74
C LEU A 378 15.04 -16.42 10.17
N ILE A 379 15.54 -17.66 9.97
CA ILE A 379 14.87 -18.89 10.45
C ILE A 379 14.72 -18.86 11.97
N ALA A 380 15.78 -18.48 12.69
CA ALA A 380 15.79 -18.47 14.14
C ALA A 380 14.73 -17.49 14.68
N VAL A 381 14.65 -16.28 14.13
CA VAL A 381 13.65 -15.25 14.46
C VAL A 381 12.24 -15.74 14.19
N PHE A 382 12.04 -16.38 13.04
CA PHE A 382 10.75 -16.95 12.66
C PHE A 382 10.26 -17.97 13.69
N ARG A 383 11.15 -18.87 14.12
CA ARG A 383 10.83 -19.94 15.08
C ARG A 383 10.70 -19.45 16.52
N SER A 384 11.49 -18.46 16.95
CA SER A 384 11.43 -17.91 18.31
C SER A 384 10.13 -17.14 18.58
N ASN A 385 9.50 -16.61 17.53
CA ASN A 385 8.20 -15.93 17.60
C ASN A 385 7.00 -16.88 17.41
N GLY A 386 7.24 -18.20 17.36
CA GLY A 386 6.26 -19.22 16.96
C GLY A 386 5.26 -19.71 18.00
N SER A 387 5.10 -19.07 19.17
CA SER A 387 4.24 -19.61 20.24
C SER A 387 3.10 -18.70 20.70
N PHE A 388 2.43 -17.89 19.87
CA PHE A 388 1.30 -17.07 20.37
C PHE A 388 0.18 -16.73 19.37
N LEU A 389 -0.09 -17.56 18.35
CA LEU A 389 -1.25 -17.38 17.46
C LEU A 389 -2.63 -17.67 18.12
N ARG A 390 -2.72 -17.77 19.45
CA ARG A 390 -4.00 -17.92 20.17
C ARG A 390 -4.55 -16.61 20.73
N ASP A 391 -3.73 -15.58 20.84
CA ASP A 391 -4.16 -14.26 21.30
C ASP A 391 -4.02 -13.29 20.12
N ALA A 392 -5.15 -12.80 19.60
CA ALA A 392 -5.26 -11.94 18.41
C ALA A 392 -4.58 -10.56 18.53
N PHE A 393 -3.71 -10.37 19.53
CA PHE A 393 -3.11 -9.09 19.92
C PHE A 393 -1.58 -9.14 20.02
N SER A 394 -0.89 -10.13 19.43
CA SER A 394 0.58 -10.21 19.50
C SER A 394 1.26 -10.78 18.23
N PHE A 395 1.98 -9.88 17.54
CA PHE A 395 3.10 -10.07 16.60
C PHE A 395 2.99 -10.94 15.31
N PRO A 396 1.99 -10.75 14.42
CA PRO A 396 2.00 -11.35 13.07
C PRO A 396 3.02 -10.74 12.07
N HIS A 397 3.58 -9.56 12.36
CA HIS A 397 4.35 -8.75 11.39
C HIS A 397 5.82 -9.18 11.21
N VAL A 398 6.49 -9.66 12.26
CA VAL A 398 7.88 -10.12 12.16
C VAL A 398 7.99 -11.38 11.31
N GLN A 399 7.07 -12.34 11.49
CA GLN A 399 7.03 -13.56 10.68
C GLN A 399 6.77 -13.26 9.20
N LEU A 400 5.85 -12.34 8.91
CA LEU A 400 5.56 -11.91 7.54
C LEU A 400 6.75 -11.16 6.90
N ALA A 401 7.42 -10.28 7.65
CA ALA A 401 8.63 -9.59 7.20
C ALA A 401 9.77 -10.58 6.93
N VAL A 402 9.95 -11.59 7.80
CA VAL A 402 10.93 -12.66 7.58
C VAL A 402 10.58 -13.47 6.33
N VAL A 403 9.32 -13.84 6.17
CA VAL A 403 8.82 -14.53 4.98
C VAL A 403 9.07 -13.70 3.70
N HIS A 404 8.80 -12.40 3.74
CA HIS A 404 9.09 -11.48 2.64
C HIS A 404 10.58 -11.38 2.35
N ALA A 405 11.41 -11.34 3.40
CA ALA A 405 12.85 -11.28 3.25
C ALA A 405 13.40 -12.55 2.60
N LEU A 406 12.93 -13.70 3.05
CA LEU A 406 13.30 -15.02 2.52
C LEU A 406 12.88 -15.20 1.05
N ARG A 407 11.83 -14.52 0.57
CA ARG A 407 11.46 -14.49 -0.86
C ARG A 407 12.58 -13.97 -1.75
N PHE A 408 13.31 -12.97 -1.28
CA PHE A 408 14.38 -12.34 -2.05
C PHE A 408 15.70 -13.12 -2.01
N ILE A 409 15.76 -14.20 -1.24
CA ILE A 409 16.91 -15.08 -1.13
C ILE A 409 16.58 -16.39 -1.87
N ASP A 410 17.12 -16.55 -3.09
CA ASP A 410 16.89 -17.72 -3.95
C ASP A 410 17.63 -18.97 -3.44
N ASP A 411 17.14 -19.56 -2.35
CA ASP A 411 17.72 -20.74 -1.69
C ASP A 411 16.63 -21.74 -1.26
N SER A 412 16.84 -23.03 -1.57
CA SER A 412 15.92 -24.12 -1.24
C SER A 412 15.54 -24.26 0.26
N ARG A 413 16.37 -23.76 1.18
CA ARG A 413 16.10 -23.78 2.63
C ARG A 413 15.02 -22.79 3.03
N THR A 414 14.81 -21.72 2.26
CA THR A 414 13.72 -20.76 2.52
C THR A 414 12.38 -21.46 2.38
N THR A 415 12.27 -22.40 1.45
CA THR A 415 11.02 -23.10 1.12
C THR A 415 10.53 -24.05 2.21
N ASP A 416 11.44 -24.59 3.03
CA ASP A 416 11.06 -25.44 4.17
C ASP A 416 10.36 -24.66 5.30
N ILE A 417 10.77 -23.40 5.52
CA ILE A 417 10.10 -22.49 6.45
C ILE A 417 8.76 -22.05 5.89
N LEU A 418 8.70 -21.81 4.57
CA LEU A 418 7.44 -21.52 3.91
C LEU A 418 6.47 -22.68 4.16
N VAL A 419 6.88 -23.94 4.04
CA VAL A 419 6.03 -25.11 4.40
C VAL A 419 5.68 -25.18 5.89
N GLU A 420 6.59 -24.80 6.79
CA GLU A 420 6.32 -24.72 8.24
C GLU A 420 5.25 -23.66 8.57
N PHE A 421 5.31 -22.50 7.89
CA PHE A 421 4.33 -21.41 7.93
C PHE A 421 2.98 -21.80 7.29
N LEU A 422 3.02 -22.60 6.22
CA LEU A 422 1.86 -23.08 5.47
C LEU A 422 1.01 -24.11 6.24
N LYS A 423 1.14 -24.25 7.57
CA LYS A 423 0.27 -25.12 8.40
C LYS A 423 -0.94 -24.40 9.00
N ASP A 424 -1.00 -23.07 8.98
CA ASP A 424 -2.08 -22.26 9.57
C ASP A 424 -3.09 -21.73 8.52
N LYS A 425 -4.25 -22.39 8.36
CA LYS A 425 -5.11 -22.33 7.17
C LYS A 425 -5.62 -20.93 6.76
N GLU A 426 -5.88 -20.00 7.68
CA GLU A 426 -6.76 -18.84 7.41
C GLU A 426 -6.01 -17.51 7.17
N GLY A 427 -5.04 -17.16 8.01
CA GLY A 427 -4.17 -16.00 7.78
C GLY A 427 -3.24 -16.18 6.57
N MET A 428 -2.93 -17.43 6.26
CA MET A 428 -2.08 -17.86 5.14
C MET A 428 -2.70 -17.62 3.77
N LEU A 429 -4.00 -17.90 3.57
CA LEU A 429 -4.65 -17.73 2.28
C LEU A 429 -4.60 -16.26 1.83
N GLN A 430 -4.75 -15.33 2.78
CA GLN A 430 -4.67 -13.90 2.52
C GLN A 430 -3.23 -13.44 2.19
N ALA A 431 -2.22 -13.95 2.91
CA ALA A 431 -0.82 -13.63 2.64
C ALA A 431 -0.31 -14.19 1.28
N ILE A 432 -0.70 -15.43 0.94
CA ILE A 432 -0.40 -16.06 -0.36
C ILE A 432 -1.03 -15.26 -1.51
N LYS A 433 -2.30 -14.84 -1.36
CA LYS A 433 -3.02 -14.02 -2.34
C LYS A 433 -2.37 -12.65 -2.55
N ARG A 434 -1.94 -11.98 -1.47
CA ARG A 434 -1.40 -10.62 -1.53
C ARG A 434 -0.08 -10.51 -2.30
N ASP A 435 0.87 -11.43 -2.04
CA ASP A 435 2.27 -11.21 -2.42
C ASP A 435 2.98 -12.34 -3.18
N TRP A 436 2.54 -13.60 -3.07
CA TRP A 436 3.24 -14.74 -3.69
C TRP A 436 2.67 -15.12 -5.05
N LEU A 437 1.34 -15.07 -5.19
CA LEU A 437 0.65 -15.45 -6.42
C LEU A 437 0.65 -14.36 -7.49
N ARG A 438 1.39 -13.25 -7.29
CA ARG A 438 1.61 -12.24 -8.32
C ARG A 438 2.58 -12.70 -9.42
N SER A 439 3.48 -13.65 -9.11
CA SER A 439 4.45 -14.21 -10.05
C SER A 439 4.16 -15.68 -10.31
N GLU A 440 4.04 -16.05 -11.59
CA GLU A 440 3.86 -17.44 -12.02
C GLU A 440 4.98 -18.37 -11.51
N GLN A 441 6.23 -17.88 -11.50
CA GLN A 441 7.40 -18.65 -11.09
C GLN A 441 7.40 -18.96 -9.59
N ALA A 442 7.03 -17.97 -8.77
CA ALA A 442 6.91 -18.15 -7.32
C ALA A 442 5.77 -19.14 -6.98
N THR A 443 4.62 -19.02 -7.66
CA THR A 443 3.51 -19.96 -7.52
C THR A 443 3.95 -21.39 -7.84
N HIS A 444 4.71 -21.59 -8.92
CA HIS A 444 5.21 -22.91 -9.30
C HIS A 444 6.06 -23.56 -8.19
N GLN A 445 7.07 -22.84 -7.68
CA GLN A 445 7.99 -23.35 -6.66
C GLN A 445 7.27 -23.72 -5.36
N VAL A 446 6.28 -22.92 -4.95
CA VAL A 446 5.48 -23.17 -3.75
C VAL A 446 4.68 -24.48 -3.91
N ILE A 447 3.99 -24.66 -5.04
CA ILE A 447 3.19 -25.86 -5.29
C ILE A 447 4.09 -27.11 -5.35
N GLU A 448 5.20 -27.04 -6.07
CA GLU A 448 6.14 -28.16 -6.21
C GLU A 448 6.71 -28.60 -4.84
N THR A 449 7.01 -27.64 -3.98
CA THR A 449 7.55 -27.93 -2.65
C THR A 449 6.48 -28.52 -1.73
N LEU A 450 5.26 -27.99 -1.75
CA LEU A 450 4.15 -28.55 -0.99
C LEU A 450 3.80 -29.98 -1.42
N LEU A 451 3.89 -30.27 -2.71
CA LEU A 451 3.75 -31.62 -3.25
C LEU A 451 4.85 -32.54 -2.74
N THR A 452 6.11 -32.09 -2.81
CA THR A 452 7.28 -32.86 -2.34
C THR A 452 7.16 -33.20 -0.85
N ARG A 453 6.59 -32.29 -0.06
CA ARG A 453 6.37 -32.46 1.38
C ARG A 453 5.04 -33.14 1.74
N GLN A 454 4.25 -33.54 0.74
CA GLN A 454 2.95 -34.23 0.90
C GLN A 454 1.98 -33.45 1.81
N TYR A 455 1.86 -32.14 1.58
CA TYR A 455 0.97 -31.31 2.39
C TYR A 455 -0.51 -31.73 2.22
N PRO A 456 -1.23 -32.07 3.30
CA PRO A 456 -2.53 -32.75 3.21
C PRO A 456 -3.65 -31.88 2.63
N ASP A 457 -3.62 -30.56 2.84
CA ASP A 457 -4.67 -29.65 2.40
C ASP A 457 -4.35 -28.92 1.08
N LEU A 458 -3.29 -29.33 0.38
CA LEU A 458 -2.83 -28.65 -0.84
C LEU A 458 -3.95 -28.54 -1.89
N ILE A 459 -4.69 -29.62 -2.11
CA ILE A 459 -5.76 -29.66 -3.11
C ILE A 459 -6.91 -28.71 -2.74
N GLU A 460 -7.26 -28.62 -1.46
CA GLU A 460 -8.28 -27.69 -0.97
C GLU A 460 -7.85 -26.25 -1.25
N ILE A 461 -6.61 -25.89 -0.90
CA ILE A 461 -6.05 -24.55 -1.12
C ILE A 461 -6.04 -24.20 -2.60
N LEU A 462 -5.49 -25.07 -3.45
CA LEU A 462 -5.44 -24.81 -4.90
C LEU A 462 -6.84 -24.66 -5.51
N THR A 463 -7.81 -25.43 -5.02
CA THR A 463 -9.20 -25.32 -5.47
C THR A 463 -9.78 -23.95 -5.11
N GLN A 464 -9.51 -23.44 -3.91
CA GLN A 464 -9.93 -22.10 -3.50
C GLN A 464 -9.26 -21.01 -4.33
N LEU A 465 -7.95 -21.14 -4.60
CA LEU A 465 -7.18 -20.17 -5.41
C LEU A 465 -7.63 -20.12 -6.88
N LEU A 466 -8.04 -21.26 -7.45
CA LEU A 466 -8.64 -21.29 -8.78
C LEU A 466 -10.01 -20.59 -8.83
N GLN A 467 -10.71 -20.47 -7.71
CA GLN A 467 -12.00 -19.76 -7.60
C GLN A 467 -11.87 -18.33 -7.05
N ASP A 468 -10.64 -17.80 -6.97
CA ASP A 468 -10.39 -16.48 -6.40
C ASP A 468 -11.03 -15.35 -7.23
N SER A 469 -11.36 -14.21 -6.63
CA SER A 469 -11.91 -13.06 -7.36
C SER A 469 -10.90 -12.40 -8.31
N GLU A 470 -9.59 -12.51 -8.04
CA GLU A 470 -8.55 -11.90 -8.85
C GLU A 470 -8.09 -12.81 -10.00
N SER A 471 -8.32 -12.36 -11.25
CA SER A 471 -7.97 -13.12 -12.46
C SER A 471 -6.49 -13.48 -12.56
N ARG A 472 -5.59 -12.63 -12.03
CA ARG A 472 -4.15 -12.90 -12.02
C ARG A 472 -3.79 -14.11 -11.15
N ILE A 473 -4.43 -14.23 -9.99
CA ILE A 473 -4.24 -15.35 -9.06
C ILE A 473 -4.72 -16.65 -9.70
N GLN A 474 -5.91 -16.63 -10.31
CA GLN A 474 -6.44 -17.78 -11.04
C GLN A 474 -5.47 -18.23 -12.16
N THR A 475 -4.95 -17.29 -12.94
CA THR A 475 -4.02 -17.53 -14.06
C THR A 475 -2.70 -18.14 -13.61
N ASN A 476 -2.07 -17.53 -12.61
CA ASN A 476 -0.78 -18.01 -12.12
C ASN A 476 -0.92 -19.38 -11.46
N THR A 477 -2.00 -19.60 -10.71
CA THR A 477 -2.30 -20.90 -10.09
C THR A 477 -2.51 -21.98 -11.14
N LEU A 478 -3.35 -21.71 -12.14
CA LEU A 478 -3.64 -22.68 -13.19
C LEU A 478 -2.41 -23.02 -14.04
N SER A 479 -1.63 -21.99 -14.43
CA SER A 479 -0.40 -22.20 -15.20
C SER A 479 0.63 -23.00 -14.42
N ALA A 480 0.79 -22.72 -13.12
CA ALA A 480 1.70 -23.46 -12.25
C ALA A 480 1.29 -24.93 -12.12
N ILE A 481 0.01 -25.21 -11.83
CA ILE A 481 -0.55 -26.57 -11.78
C ILE A 481 -0.28 -27.31 -13.10
N ALA A 482 -0.49 -26.65 -14.24
CA ALA A 482 -0.31 -27.24 -15.55
C ALA A 482 1.15 -27.60 -15.89
N LYS A 483 2.11 -26.80 -15.42
CA LYS A 483 3.55 -27.04 -15.64
C LYS A 483 4.06 -28.20 -14.79
N ILE A 484 3.49 -28.44 -13.62
CA ILE A 484 3.93 -29.50 -12.71
C ILE A 484 3.46 -30.87 -13.22
N ALA A 485 4.41 -31.75 -13.49
CA ALA A 485 4.14 -33.12 -13.93
C ALA A 485 3.78 -34.04 -12.75
N ASN A 486 2.61 -33.83 -12.15
CA ASN A 486 2.12 -34.61 -11.01
C ASN A 486 0.68 -35.12 -11.25
N PRO A 487 0.37 -36.41 -10.97
CA PRO A 487 -0.97 -36.98 -11.16
C PRO A 487 -2.09 -36.23 -10.42
N LEU A 488 -1.82 -35.71 -9.22
CA LEU A 488 -2.80 -34.93 -8.44
C LEU A 488 -3.12 -33.58 -9.10
N MET A 489 -2.13 -32.95 -9.74
CA MET A 489 -2.34 -31.70 -10.49
C MET A 489 -3.19 -31.93 -11.73
N VAL A 490 -3.00 -33.08 -12.38
CA VAL A 490 -3.86 -33.51 -13.49
C VAL A 490 -5.29 -33.75 -13.02
N ASP A 491 -5.48 -34.43 -11.88
CA ASP A 491 -6.82 -34.66 -11.32
C ASP A 491 -7.53 -33.34 -11.02
N LEU A 492 -6.80 -32.34 -10.50
CA LEU A 492 -7.31 -30.99 -10.26
C LEU A 492 -7.69 -30.27 -11.57
N LEU A 493 -6.90 -30.39 -12.63
CA LEU A 493 -7.25 -29.84 -13.96
C LEU A 493 -8.53 -30.50 -14.51
N ILE A 494 -8.70 -31.81 -14.32
CA ILE A 494 -9.91 -32.53 -14.71
C ILE A 494 -11.13 -32.02 -13.94
N VAL A 495 -11.02 -31.82 -12.62
CA VAL A 495 -12.09 -31.24 -11.80
C VAL A 495 -12.43 -29.81 -12.25
N THR A 496 -11.43 -29.04 -12.69
CA THR A 496 -11.59 -27.65 -13.16
C THR A 496 -12.45 -27.54 -14.43
N LEU A 497 -12.56 -28.61 -15.23
CA LEU A 497 -13.45 -28.65 -16.40
C LEU A 497 -14.93 -28.43 -16.07
N ALA A 498 -15.33 -28.72 -14.83
CA ALA A 498 -16.68 -28.52 -14.30
C ALA A 498 -16.90 -27.14 -13.66
N SER A 499 -15.91 -26.23 -13.73
CA SER A 499 -16.03 -24.86 -13.20
C SER A 499 -17.17 -24.10 -13.89
N LYS A 500 -17.77 -23.13 -13.18
CA LYS A 500 -18.75 -22.19 -13.77
C LYS A 500 -18.08 -21.10 -14.63
N ASN A 501 -16.78 -20.93 -14.49
CA ASN A 501 -16.02 -19.91 -15.21
C ASN A 501 -15.48 -20.50 -16.53
N ASP A 502 -16.04 -20.03 -17.66
CA ASP A 502 -15.66 -20.49 -19.00
C ASP A 502 -14.17 -20.31 -19.30
N TRP A 503 -13.52 -19.27 -18.79
CA TRP A 503 -12.09 -19.07 -18.98
C TRP A 503 -11.25 -20.14 -18.28
N LEU A 504 -11.63 -20.55 -17.05
CA LEU A 504 -10.97 -21.65 -16.34
C LEU A 504 -11.18 -22.97 -17.07
N ARG A 505 -12.39 -23.22 -17.56
CA ARG A 505 -12.70 -24.42 -18.35
C ARG A 505 -11.82 -24.48 -19.61
N LYS A 506 -11.80 -23.42 -20.42
CA LYS A 506 -10.99 -23.34 -21.65
C LYS A 506 -9.50 -23.55 -21.36
N SER A 507 -9.00 -22.89 -20.33
CA SER A 507 -7.58 -22.98 -19.96
C SER A 507 -7.21 -24.39 -19.47
N ALA A 508 -8.07 -25.04 -18.68
CA ALA A 508 -7.87 -26.44 -18.29
C ALA A 508 -7.88 -27.38 -19.51
N MET A 509 -8.79 -27.19 -20.47
CA MET A 509 -8.82 -27.95 -21.73
C MET A 509 -7.51 -27.79 -22.51
N TYR A 510 -7.04 -26.54 -22.68
CA TYR A 510 -5.79 -26.23 -23.37
C TYR A 510 -4.62 -27.01 -22.76
N TYR A 511 -4.45 -26.94 -21.43
CA TYR A 511 -3.34 -27.61 -20.76
C TYR A 511 -3.43 -29.14 -20.81
N LEU A 512 -4.62 -29.71 -20.60
CA LEU A 512 -4.83 -31.16 -20.70
C LEU A 512 -4.52 -31.67 -22.12
N GLY A 513 -4.94 -30.93 -23.15
CA GLY A 513 -4.65 -31.20 -24.55
C GLY A 513 -3.16 -31.13 -24.89
N GLN A 514 -2.47 -30.05 -24.48
CA GLN A 514 -1.04 -29.89 -24.70
C GLN A 514 -0.19 -31.00 -24.07
N ARG A 515 -0.66 -31.57 -22.96
CA ARG A 515 0.01 -32.70 -22.29
C ARG A 515 -0.36 -34.07 -22.86
N GLY A 516 -1.38 -34.14 -23.73
CA GLY A 516 -1.90 -35.41 -24.25
C GLY A 516 -2.47 -36.31 -23.14
N GLU A 517 -3.07 -35.73 -22.10
CA GLU A 517 -3.53 -36.49 -20.93
C GLU A 517 -4.73 -37.38 -21.27
N THR A 518 -4.49 -38.69 -21.41
CA THR A 518 -5.51 -39.64 -21.84
C THR A 518 -6.66 -39.80 -20.84
N ARG A 519 -6.41 -39.57 -19.53
CA ARG A 519 -7.46 -39.61 -18.51
C ARG A 519 -8.50 -38.50 -18.69
N ALA A 520 -8.15 -37.42 -19.40
CA ALA A 520 -9.06 -36.32 -19.69
C ALA A 520 -9.94 -36.53 -20.92
N ILE A 521 -9.74 -37.60 -21.71
CA ILE A 521 -10.52 -37.83 -22.95
C ILE A 521 -12.02 -37.87 -22.66
N GLN A 522 -12.47 -38.71 -21.72
CA GLN A 522 -13.92 -38.81 -21.42
C GLN A 522 -14.48 -37.52 -20.79
N PRO A 523 -13.80 -36.88 -19.81
CA PRO A 523 -14.19 -35.55 -19.33
C PRO A 523 -14.34 -34.50 -20.43
N LEU A 524 -13.43 -34.46 -21.41
CA LEU A 524 -13.49 -33.53 -22.54
C LEU A 524 -14.64 -33.87 -23.51
N ILE A 525 -14.89 -35.15 -23.77
CA ILE A 525 -16.04 -35.59 -24.58
C ILE A 525 -17.36 -35.13 -23.96
N ASN A 526 -17.47 -35.13 -22.63
CA ASN A 526 -18.68 -34.68 -21.93
C ASN A 526 -18.94 -33.16 -22.09
N ILE A 527 -17.98 -32.38 -22.61
CA ILE A 527 -18.11 -30.94 -22.88
C ILE A 527 -18.59 -30.67 -24.32
N LEU A 528 -18.43 -31.62 -25.24
CA LEU A 528 -18.89 -31.49 -26.61
C LEU A 528 -20.39 -31.17 -26.80
N PRO A 529 -21.33 -31.55 -25.90
CA PRO A 529 -22.72 -31.12 -26.00
C PRO A 529 -23.02 -29.76 -25.31
N ASP A 530 -22.01 -28.98 -24.92
CA ASP A 530 -22.20 -27.67 -24.28
C ASP A 530 -22.87 -26.66 -25.22
N VAL A 531 -23.73 -25.79 -24.67
CA VAL A 531 -24.44 -24.75 -25.43
C VAL A 531 -23.50 -23.70 -26.01
N ASN A 532 -22.33 -23.48 -25.37
CA ASN A 532 -21.36 -22.51 -25.82
C ASN A 532 -20.44 -23.12 -26.89
N ALA A 533 -20.59 -22.67 -28.14
CA ALA A 533 -19.79 -23.14 -29.27
C ALA A 533 -18.28 -22.93 -29.09
N ASP A 534 -17.85 -21.90 -28.36
CA ASP A 534 -16.41 -21.69 -28.10
C ASP A 534 -15.83 -22.75 -27.16
N LEU A 535 -16.64 -23.28 -26.23
CA LEU A 535 -16.21 -24.38 -25.36
C LEU A 535 -16.16 -25.70 -26.11
N ARG A 536 -17.14 -25.94 -27.00
CA ARG A 536 -17.09 -27.09 -27.91
C ARG A 536 -15.85 -27.06 -28.79
N LEU A 537 -15.53 -25.88 -29.36
CA LEU A 537 -14.33 -25.67 -30.18
C LEU A 537 -13.05 -25.98 -29.40
N GLU A 538 -12.90 -25.44 -28.19
CA GLU A 538 -11.70 -25.68 -27.36
C GLU A 538 -11.58 -27.16 -26.94
N ALA A 539 -12.71 -27.82 -26.62
CA ALA A 539 -12.72 -29.24 -26.31
C ALA A 539 -12.29 -30.09 -27.52
N VAL A 540 -12.74 -29.75 -28.73
CA VAL A 540 -12.29 -30.36 -29.99
C VAL A 540 -10.79 -30.16 -30.18
N HIS A 541 -10.28 -28.93 -29.98
CA HIS A 541 -8.86 -28.62 -30.11
C HIS A 541 -8.00 -29.40 -29.10
N ALA A 542 -8.46 -29.53 -27.86
CA ALA A 542 -7.78 -30.31 -26.83
C ALA A 542 -7.76 -31.81 -27.17
N LEU A 543 -8.90 -32.36 -27.60
CA LEU A 543 -9.02 -33.75 -28.03
C LEU A 543 -8.17 -34.06 -29.27
N ALA A 544 -8.02 -33.11 -30.19
CA ALA A 544 -7.19 -33.26 -31.40
C ALA A 544 -5.71 -33.53 -31.11
N LYS A 545 -5.22 -33.11 -29.93
CA LYS A 545 -3.86 -33.36 -29.46
C LYS A 545 -3.71 -34.69 -28.73
N MET A 546 -4.81 -35.42 -28.57
CA MET A 546 -4.86 -36.72 -27.92
C MET A 546 -5.09 -37.81 -28.97
N ASN A 547 -4.57 -39.02 -28.70
CA ASN A 547 -4.76 -40.17 -29.57
C ASN A 547 -5.79 -41.14 -28.96
N GLY A 548 -6.56 -41.81 -29.82
CA GLY A 548 -7.43 -42.93 -29.42
C GLY A 548 -8.71 -43.05 -30.24
N ASP A 549 -9.28 -44.25 -30.28
CA ASP A 549 -10.52 -44.51 -31.03
C ASP A 549 -11.72 -43.70 -30.51
N GLN A 550 -11.77 -43.45 -29.20
CA GLN A 550 -12.80 -42.61 -28.59
C GLN A 550 -12.73 -41.16 -29.09
N VAL A 551 -11.51 -40.62 -29.23
CA VAL A 551 -11.27 -39.28 -29.78
C VAL A 551 -11.76 -39.21 -31.22
N VAL A 552 -11.37 -40.18 -32.05
CA VAL A 552 -11.77 -40.22 -33.47
C VAL A 552 -13.30 -40.30 -33.61
N ASN A 553 -13.96 -41.15 -32.82
CA ASN A 553 -15.42 -41.24 -32.84
C ASN A 553 -16.08 -39.91 -32.43
N ALA A 554 -15.58 -39.26 -31.38
CA ALA A 554 -16.10 -37.98 -30.92
C ALA A 554 -15.93 -36.88 -31.97
N LEU A 555 -14.74 -36.76 -32.57
CA LEU A 555 -14.47 -35.79 -33.62
C LEU A 555 -15.32 -36.03 -34.89
N ILE A 556 -15.60 -37.29 -35.25
CA ILE A 556 -16.53 -37.60 -36.36
C ILE A 556 -17.95 -37.09 -36.06
N GLU A 557 -18.42 -37.17 -34.82
CA GLU A 557 -19.72 -36.59 -34.46
C GLU A 557 -19.70 -35.06 -34.51
N MET A 558 -18.60 -34.42 -34.15
CA MET A 558 -18.45 -32.96 -34.22
C MET A 558 -18.41 -32.40 -35.66
N LEU A 559 -18.22 -33.23 -36.68
CA LEU A 559 -18.42 -32.83 -38.08
C LEU A 559 -19.88 -32.43 -38.40
N LYS A 560 -20.82 -32.74 -37.50
CA LYS A 560 -22.25 -32.41 -37.66
C LYS A 560 -22.67 -31.24 -36.75
N ASP A 561 -21.72 -30.57 -36.09
CA ASP A 561 -22.02 -29.45 -35.19
C ASP A 561 -22.70 -28.30 -35.93
N GLU A 562 -23.57 -27.55 -35.24
CA GLU A 562 -24.23 -26.37 -35.79
C GLU A 562 -23.24 -25.24 -36.14
N ASP A 563 -22.16 -25.08 -35.38
CA ASP A 563 -21.16 -24.04 -35.57
C ASP A 563 -20.10 -24.49 -36.58
N PHE A 564 -19.93 -23.72 -37.65
CA PHE A 564 -19.00 -24.04 -38.73
C PHE A 564 -17.54 -24.09 -38.28
N ARG A 565 -17.16 -23.36 -37.22
CA ARG A 565 -15.79 -23.36 -36.67
C ARG A 565 -15.50 -24.70 -36.02
N VAL A 566 -16.46 -25.23 -35.26
CA VAL A 566 -16.36 -26.54 -34.60
C VAL A 566 -16.25 -27.66 -35.64
N ARG A 567 -17.09 -27.63 -36.69
CA ARG A 567 -17.00 -28.58 -37.81
C ARG A 567 -15.64 -28.51 -38.50
N GLY A 568 -15.16 -27.30 -38.79
CA GLY A 568 -13.86 -27.08 -39.42
C GLY A 568 -12.70 -27.62 -38.60
N GLU A 569 -12.67 -27.33 -37.30
CA GLU A 569 -11.61 -27.82 -36.40
C GLU A 569 -11.65 -29.34 -36.26
N ALA A 570 -12.85 -29.94 -36.16
CA ALA A 570 -13.01 -31.38 -36.13
C ALA A 570 -12.48 -32.04 -37.42
N ALA A 571 -12.75 -31.45 -38.58
CA ALA A 571 -12.23 -31.94 -39.86
C ALA A 571 -10.69 -31.87 -39.92
N LEU A 572 -10.13 -30.74 -39.51
CA LEU A 572 -8.67 -30.55 -39.45
C LEU A 572 -8.01 -31.56 -38.49
N ALA A 573 -8.60 -31.75 -37.31
CA ALA A 573 -8.14 -32.69 -36.30
C ALA A 573 -8.13 -34.13 -36.84
N LEU A 574 -9.22 -34.57 -37.48
CA LEU A 574 -9.31 -35.91 -38.09
C LEU A 574 -8.28 -36.11 -39.19
N GLY A 575 -8.02 -35.08 -40.02
CA GLY A 575 -6.95 -35.10 -41.02
C GLY A 575 -5.56 -35.23 -40.39
N ASN A 576 -5.30 -34.52 -39.29
CA ASN A 576 -4.03 -34.60 -38.58
C ASN A 576 -3.80 -35.98 -37.93
N LEU A 577 -4.86 -36.60 -37.42
CA LEU A 577 -4.80 -37.94 -36.84
C LEU A 577 -4.63 -39.04 -37.89
N ALA A 578 -4.87 -38.73 -39.18
CA ALA A 578 -4.73 -39.64 -40.32
C ALA A 578 -5.44 -41.00 -40.12
N ASN A 579 -6.56 -41.02 -39.39
CA ASN A 579 -7.33 -42.24 -39.14
C ASN A 579 -8.32 -42.51 -40.28
N LEU A 580 -8.11 -43.60 -41.02
CA LEU A 580 -8.90 -43.96 -42.21
C LEU A 580 -10.42 -44.01 -41.98
N ARG A 581 -10.88 -44.23 -40.74
CA ARG A 581 -12.31 -44.20 -40.39
C ARG A 581 -12.96 -42.83 -40.60
N ALA A 582 -12.16 -41.76 -40.66
CA ALA A 582 -12.63 -40.41 -40.88
C ALA A 582 -12.84 -40.04 -42.36
N VAL A 583 -12.29 -40.82 -43.31
CA VAL A 583 -12.31 -40.48 -44.75
C VAL A 583 -13.73 -40.38 -45.30
N GLU A 584 -14.58 -41.38 -45.03
CA GLU A 584 -15.98 -41.32 -45.48
C GLU A 584 -16.78 -40.18 -44.85
N PRO A 585 -16.74 -39.96 -43.52
CA PRO A 585 -17.34 -38.77 -42.90
C PRO A 585 -16.84 -37.46 -43.49
N LEU A 586 -15.52 -37.31 -43.71
CA LEU A 586 -14.94 -36.10 -44.30
C LEU A 586 -15.40 -35.89 -45.74
N ASN A 587 -15.47 -36.94 -46.56
CA ASN A 587 -15.97 -36.83 -47.94
C ASN A 587 -17.40 -36.28 -47.99
N LYS A 588 -18.26 -36.63 -47.03
CA LYS A 588 -19.63 -36.07 -46.94
C LYS A 588 -19.61 -34.57 -46.64
N CYS A 589 -18.61 -34.07 -45.92
CA CYS A 589 -18.45 -32.65 -45.59
C CYS A 589 -17.85 -31.82 -46.73
N LEU A 590 -17.50 -32.40 -47.90
CA LEU A 590 -17.15 -31.62 -49.09
C LEU A 590 -18.33 -30.81 -49.64
N GLU A 591 -19.55 -31.22 -49.29
CA GLU A 591 -20.80 -30.53 -49.62
C GLU A 591 -21.32 -29.69 -48.43
N ASP A 592 -20.50 -29.37 -47.43
CA ASP A 592 -20.89 -28.58 -46.25
C ASP A 592 -21.43 -27.20 -46.64
N GLU A 593 -22.41 -26.67 -45.89
CA GLU A 593 -23.00 -25.35 -46.16
C GLU A 593 -21.96 -24.20 -46.12
N SER A 594 -20.89 -24.36 -45.33
CA SER A 594 -19.83 -23.37 -45.21
C SER A 594 -18.67 -23.66 -46.17
N SER A 595 -18.42 -22.72 -47.09
CA SER A 595 -17.26 -22.77 -47.99
C SER A 595 -15.91 -22.82 -47.27
N ILE A 596 -15.83 -22.37 -46.01
CA ILE A 596 -14.62 -22.47 -45.19
C ILE A 596 -14.41 -23.92 -44.76
N VAL A 597 -15.46 -24.59 -44.29
CA VAL A 597 -15.40 -26.00 -43.86
C VAL A 597 -15.03 -26.88 -45.06
N GLN A 598 -15.65 -26.67 -46.23
CA GLN A 598 -15.30 -27.40 -47.46
C GLN A 598 -13.79 -27.33 -47.78
N LYS A 599 -13.18 -26.14 -47.68
CA LYS A 599 -11.74 -25.96 -47.91
C LYS A 599 -10.89 -26.71 -46.88
N ILE A 600 -11.26 -26.66 -45.61
CA ILE A 600 -10.55 -27.35 -44.53
C ILE A 600 -10.67 -28.87 -44.70
N VAL A 601 -11.86 -29.38 -45.05
CA VAL A 601 -12.11 -30.79 -45.34
C VAL A 601 -11.24 -31.28 -46.48
N GLN A 602 -11.15 -30.52 -47.58
CA GLN A 602 -10.26 -30.86 -48.69
C GLN A 602 -8.80 -30.92 -48.23
N GLN A 603 -8.35 -29.95 -47.42
CA GLN A 603 -7.00 -29.98 -46.84
C GLN A 603 -6.78 -31.18 -45.92
N ALA A 604 -7.77 -31.57 -45.14
CA ALA A 604 -7.72 -32.72 -44.25
C ALA A 604 -7.65 -34.04 -45.05
N LEU A 605 -8.46 -34.19 -46.10
CA LEU A 605 -8.47 -35.36 -46.99
C LEU A 605 -7.12 -35.56 -47.70
N ASN A 606 -6.45 -34.48 -48.11
CA ASN A 606 -5.12 -34.55 -48.72
C ASN A 606 -4.05 -35.12 -47.77
N LYS A 607 -4.30 -35.22 -46.46
CA LYS A 607 -3.37 -35.85 -45.50
C LYS A 607 -3.49 -37.37 -45.44
N PHE A 608 -4.46 -37.96 -46.14
CA PHE A 608 -4.67 -39.41 -46.25
C PHE A 608 -4.11 -40.00 -47.55
N GLU A 609 -3.64 -39.15 -48.47
CA GLU A 609 -2.88 -39.50 -49.68
C GLU A 609 -1.39 -39.67 -49.36
#